data_AF-A0A838KG46-F1
#
_entry.id   AF-A0A838KG46-F1
#
_cell.length_a   1.000
_cell.length_b   1.000
_cell.length_c   1.000
_cell.angle_alpha   90.00
_cell.angle_beta   90.00
_cell.angle_gamma   90.00
#
_symmetry.space_group_name_H-M   'P 1'
#
loop_
_entity.id
_entity.type
_entity.pdbx_description
1 polymer ?
#
loop_
_entity_poly.entity_id
_entity_poly.type
_entity_poly.pdbx_seq_one_letter_code
_entity_poly.pdbx_strand_id
1 'polypeptide(L)'
;LALMVLGALALRRRADWLMLAWFTSMWLPLTLVSGLIDPGFIRINASLMRYWVPVLPAMCLGATAAVAGALSVVRRHALAARPGVATALTATLAALGLLGWCVPMLDDIADNPRDRAWSAMRSALADNDAPIDTLITDDRDALVLGIYSREPVGGDLVVHARVQRTGHALPRPPRSDGDPGTWLIWTSGLSRRTPKPGQGWELVLRERGLRLYAPRALAAG
;
A
#
# COMPACT_ATOMS: atom_id res chain seq x y z
N LEU A 1 -8.11 -3.65 -20.91
CA LEU A 1 -9.33 -4.21 -21.57
C LEU A 1 -9.18 -4.26 -23.09
N ALA A 2 -8.98 -3.12 -23.78
CA ALA A 2 -8.83 -3.08 -25.25
C ALA A 2 -7.77 -4.06 -25.81
N LEU A 3 -6.58 -4.12 -25.22
CA LEU A 3 -5.52 -5.05 -25.64
C LEU A 3 -5.91 -6.53 -25.46
N MET A 4 -6.64 -6.88 -24.40
CA MET A 4 -7.09 -8.27 -24.19
C MET A 4 -8.16 -8.68 -25.19
N VAL A 5 -9.10 -7.77 -25.49
CA VAL A 5 -10.14 -7.97 -26.50
C VAL A 5 -9.49 -8.12 -27.88
N LEU A 6 -8.56 -7.23 -28.23
CA LEU A 6 -7.80 -7.30 -29.48
C LEU A 6 -6.96 -8.58 -29.56
N GLY A 7 -6.32 -9.00 -28.47
CA GLY A 7 -5.56 -10.25 -28.42
C GLY A 7 -6.44 -11.47 -28.65
N ALA A 8 -7.56 -11.58 -27.94
CA ALA A 8 -8.52 -12.68 -28.09
C ALA A 8 -9.11 -12.74 -29.51
N LEU A 9 -9.43 -11.58 -30.09
CA LEU A 9 -9.97 -11.49 -31.45
C LEU A 9 -8.92 -11.79 -32.53
N ALA A 10 -7.69 -11.29 -32.38
CA ALA A 10 -6.64 -11.44 -33.38
C ALA A 10 -6.00 -12.84 -33.38
N LEU A 11 -5.79 -13.44 -32.20
CA LEU A 11 -5.11 -14.73 -32.07
C LEU A 11 -6.07 -15.91 -32.06
N ARG A 12 -7.33 -15.69 -31.64
CA ARG A 12 -8.41 -16.68 -31.57
C ARG A 12 -8.02 -17.98 -30.85
N ARG A 13 -7.04 -17.94 -29.93
CA ARG A 13 -6.62 -19.11 -29.16
C ARG A 13 -7.54 -19.29 -27.95
N ARG A 14 -7.81 -20.54 -27.59
CA ARG A 14 -8.65 -20.87 -26.40
C ARG A 14 -8.08 -20.25 -25.12
N ALA A 15 -6.76 -20.19 -25.00
CA ALA A 15 -6.09 -19.58 -23.85
C ALA A 15 -6.41 -18.08 -23.71
N ASP A 16 -6.46 -17.33 -24.82
CA ASP A 16 -6.73 -15.89 -24.79
C ASP A 16 -8.18 -15.60 -24.41
N TRP A 17 -9.12 -16.44 -24.89
CA TRP A 17 -10.52 -16.40 -24.47
C TRP A 17 -10.70 -16.75 -22.99
N LEU A 18 -9.97 -17.74 -22.48
CA LEU A 18 -9.96 -18.08 -21.06
C LEU A 18 -9.45 -16.90 -20.21
N MET A 19 -8.38 -16.23 -20.63
CA MET A 19 -7.85 -15.05 -19.92
C MET A 19 -8.82 -13.87 -19.95
N LEU A 20 -9.48 -13.62 -21.10
CA LEU A 20 -10.51 -12.60 -21.22
C LEU A 20 -11.73 -12.92 -20.33
N ALA A 21 -12.18 -14.16 -20.31
CA ALA A 21 -13.28 -14.62 -19.46
C ALA A 21 -12.92 -14.50 -17.97
N TRP A 22 -11.73 -14.93 -17.57
CA TRP A 22 -11.24 -14.78 -16.20
C TRP A 22 -11.19 -13.30 -15.80
N PHE A 23 -10.53 -12.46 -16.60
CA PHE A 23 -10.47 -11.03 -16.35
C PHE A 23 -11.87 -10.43 -16.19
N THR A 24 -12.79 -10.72 -17.11
CA THR A 24 -14.16 -10.18 -17.08
C THR A 24 -14.93 -10.67 -15.86
N SER A 25 -14.80 -11.95 -15.50
CA SER A 25 -15.47 -12.56 -14.36
C SER A 25 -15.05 -11.96 -13.02
N MET A 26 -13.83 -11.43 -12.92
CA MET A 26 -13.33 -10.77 -11.70
C MET A 26 -13.53 -9.25 -11.74
N TRP A 27 -13.27 -8.62 -12.89
CA TRP A 27 -13.39 -7.18 -13.08
C TRP A 27 -14.82 -6.67 -12.91
N LEU A 28 -15.81 -7.40 -13.45
CA LEU A 28 -17.21 -6.99 -13.41
C LEU A 28 -17.76 -6.92 -11.98
N PRO A 29 -17.70 -7.98 -11.14
CA PRO A 29 -18.20 -7.88 -9.77
C PRO A 29 -17.42 -6.87 -8.94
N LEU A 30 -16.09 -6.76 -9.11
CA LEU A 30 -15.27 -5.75 -8.43
C LEU A 30 -15.76 -4.33 -8.74
N THR A 31 -16.00 -4.02 -10.01
CA THR A 31 -16.48 -2.70 -10.44
C THR A 31 -17.89 -2.40 -9.91
N LEU A 32 -18.75 -3.41 -9.86
CA LEU A 32 -20.12 -3.28 -9.35
C LEU A 32 -20.15 -3.05 -7.82
N VAL A 33 -19.32 -3.74 -7.05
CA VAL A 33 -19.31 -3.60 -5.58
C VAL A 33 -18.40 -2.49 -5.05
N SER A 34 -17.59 -1.88 -5.92
CA SER A 34 -16.64 -0.85 -5.52
C SER A 34 -17.20 0.58 -5.51
N GLY A 35 -18.48 0.74 -5.87
CA GLY A 35 -19.12 2.04 -6.02
C GLY A 35 -18.60 2.89 -7.19
N LEU A 36 -17.95 2.25 -8.18
CA LEU A 36 -17.46 2.93 -9.40
C LEU A 36 -18.61 3.42 -10.29
N ILE A 37 -19.74 2.69 -10.27
CA ILE A 37 -20.96 3.01 -11.04
C ILE A 37 -21.98 3.73 -10.16
N ASP A 38 -22.11 3.33 -8.89
CA ASP A 38 -22.98 3.98 -7.90
C ASP A 38 -22.17 4.38 -6.65
N PRO A 39 -21.84 5.68 -6.49
CA PRO A 39 -21.08 6.15 -5.33
C PRO A 39 -21.86 6.04 -4.00
N GLY A 40 -23.17 5.79 -4.03
CA GLY A 40 -23.99 5.53 -2.83
C GLY A 40 -23.82 4.14 -2.23
N PHE A 41 -23.20 3.19 -2.96
CA PHE A 41 -23.03 1.81 -2.53
C PHE A 41 -21.57 1.35 -2.63
N ILE A 42 -20.77 1.74 -1.64
CA ILE A 42 -19.35 1.34 -1.54
C ILE A 42 -19.22 0.21 -0.53
N ARG A 43 -19.14 -1.04 -1.00
CA ARG A 43 -18.74 -2.18 -0.14
C ARG A 43 -17.23 -2.40 -0.14
N ILE A 44 -16.57 -2.05 -1.24
CA ILE A 44 -15.14 -2.22 -1.44
C ILE A 44 -14.56 -0.90 -1.95
N ASN A 45 -13.42 -0.46 -1.43
CA ASN A 45 -12.77 0.72 -1.96
C ASN A 45 -11.91 0.36 -3.19
N ALA A 46 -12.40 0.62 -4.40
CA ALA A 46 -11.68 0.33 -5.65
C ALA A 46 -10.32 1.02 -5.75
N SER A 47 -10.05 2.09 -5.00
CA SER A 47 -8.73 2.72 -5.03
C SER A 47 -7.65 1.89 -4.32
N LEU A 48 -8.03 0.88 -3.53
CA LEU A 48 -7.07 0.02 -2.85
C LEU A 48 -6.62 -1.13 -3.77
N MET A 49 -5.34 -1.11 -4.14
CA MET A 49 -4.68 -2.09 -5.03
C MET A 49 -4.91 -3.56 -4.62
N ARG A 50 -5.03 -3.84 -3.31
CA ARG A 50 -5.26 -5.19 -2.79
C ARG A 50 -6.49 -5.90 -3.37
N TYR A 51 -7.51 -5.15 -3.77
CA TYR A 51 -8.72 -5.73 -4.38
C TYR A 51 -8.53 -6.10 -5.85
N TRP A 52 -7.48 -5.56 -6.48
CA TRP A 52 -7.14 -5.83 -7.87
C TRP A 52 -6.15 -6.98 -8.03
N VAL A 53 -5.51 -7.45 -6.95
CA VAL A 53 -4.54 -8.54 -6.96
C VAL A 53 -5.05 -9.80 -7.70
N PRO A 54 -6.31 -10.25 -7.52
CA PRO A 54 -6.82 -11.42 -8.26
C PRO A 54 -6.97 -11.19 -9.78
N VAL A 55 -7.07 -9.93 -10.22
CA VAL A 55 -7.27 -9.54 -11.62
C VAL A 55 -5.94 -9.36 -12.35
N LEU A 56 -4.88 -9.00 -11.62
CA LEU A 56 -3.54 -8.72 -12.17
C LEU A 56 -2.98 -9.86 -13.03
N PRO A 57 -3.00 -11.15 -12.62
CA PRO A 57 -2.44 -12.23 -13.44
C PRO A 57 -3.12 -12.32 -14.80
N ALA A 58 -4.45 -12.25 -14.84
CA ALA A 58 -5.19 -12.26 -16.09
C ALA A 58 -4.80 -11.06 -16.95
N MET A 59 -4.77 -9.85 -16.40
CA MET A 59 -4.36 -8.62 -17.10
C MET A 59 -2.98 -8.75 -17.72
N CYS A 60 -1.99 -9.19 -16.94
CA CYS A 60 -0.62 -9.34 -17.40
C CYS A 60 -0.54 -10.37 -18.54
N LEU A 61 -1.10 -11.57 -18.33
CA LEU A 61 -1.06 -12.64 -19.34
C LEU A 61 -1.78 -12.24 -20.64
N GLY A 62 -2.95 -11.61 -20.53
CA GLY A 62 -3.68 -11.13 -21.71
C GLY A 62 -2.98 -9.99 -22.44
N ALA A 63 -2.33 -9.07 -21.71
CA ALA A 63 -1.51 -8.02 -22.31
C ALA A 63 -0.28 -8.62 -23.01
N THR A 64 0.43 -9.55 -22.37
CA THR A 64 1.58 -10.24 -22.96
C THR A 64 1.18 -11.02 -24.21
N ALA A 65 0.04 -11.74 -24.18
CA ALA A 65 -0.47 -12.46 -25.33
C ALA A 65 -0.79 -11.52 -26.50
N ALA A 66 -1.45 -10.38 -26.25
CA ALA A 66 -1.74 -9.38 -27.27
C ALA A 66 -0.48 -8.81 -27.92
N VAL A 67 0.53 -8.46 -27.11
CA VAL A 67 1.82 -7.95 -27.59
C VAL A 67 2.58 -9.00 -28.39
N ALA A 68 2.69 -10.23 -27.86
CA ALA A 68 3.32 -11.34 -28.57
C ALA A 68 2.61 -11.64 -29.90
N GLY A 69 1.28 -11.54 -29.92
CA GLY A 69 0.46 -11.65 -31.12
C GLY A 69 0.79 -10.60 -32.17
N ALA A 70 0.77 -9.33 -31.78
CA ALA A 70 1.11 -8.21 -32.66
C ALA A 70 2.53 -8.35 -33.23
N LEU A 71 3.52 -8.67 -32.38
CA LEU A 71 4.90 -8.90 -32.81
C LEU A 71 5.02 -10.10 -33.76
N SER A 72 4.24 -11.15 -33.56
CA SER A 72 4.23 -12.31 -34.48
C SER A 72 3.70 -11.95 -35.88
N VAL A 73 2.78 -10.99 -35.98
CA VAL A 73 2.25 -10.50 -37.26
C VAL A 73 3.32 -9.64 -37.95
N VAL A 74 3.94 -8.71 -37.23
CA VAL A 74 5.04 -7.89 -37.74
C VAL A 74 6.22 -8.77 -38.20
N ARG A 75 6.58 -9.78 -37.41
CA ARG A 75 7.66 -10.72 -37.77
C ARG A 75 7.36 -11.48 -39.05
N ARG A 76 6.10 -11.92 -39.24
CA ARG A 76 5.68 -12.67 -40.43
C ARG A 76 5.61 -11.83 -41.70
N HIS A 77 5.19 -10.57 -41.61
CA HIS A 77 4.97 -9.74 -42.79
C HIS A 77 6.13 -8.79 -43.14
N ALA A 78 6.85 -8.29 -42.15
CA ALA A 78 7.88 -7.26 -42.36
C ALA A 78 9.31 -7.76 -42.11
N LEU A 79 9.51 -8.79 -41.28
CA LEU A 79 10.83 -9.23 -40.82
C LEU A 79 11.08 -10.73 -41.05
N ALA A 80 10.35 -11.36 -41.98
CA ALA A 80 10.43 -12.81 -42.22
C ALA A 80 11.86 -13.27 -42.58
N ALA A 81 12.61 -12.44 -43.30
CA ALA A 81 13.99 -12.71 -43.69
C ALA A 81 15.05 -12.31 -42.64
N ARG A 82 14.66 -11.70 -41.50
CA ARG A 82 15.59 -11.15 -40.49
C ARG A 82 15.16 -11.49 -39.06
N PRO A 83 15.25 -12.77 -38.66
CA PRO A 83 14.77 -13.23 -37.34
C PRO A 83 15.50 -12.57 -36.16
N GLY A 84 16.81 -12.30 -36.29
CA GLY A 84 17.59 -11.62 -35.23
C GLY A 84 17.09 -10.19 -34.95
N VAL A 85 16.70 -9.45 -35.99
CA VAL A 85 16.14 -8.09 -35.86
C VAL A 85 14.79 -8.13 -35.15
N ALA A 86 13.94 -9.10 -35.47
CA ALA A 86 12.63 -9.25 -34.83
C ALA A 86 12.75 -9.58 -33.33
N THR A 87 13.71 -10.44 -32.96
CA THR A 87 13.98 -10.77 -31.55
C THR A 87 14.52 -9.56 -30.79
N ALA A 88 15.51 -8.85 -31.37
CA ALA A 88 16.07 -7.65 -30.76
C ALA A 88 14.99 -6.58 -30.53
N LEU A 89 14.18 -6.29 -31.54
CA LEU A 89 13.09 -5.31 -31.43
C LEU A 89 12.07 -5.70 -30.35
N THR A 90 11.70 -6.99 -30.27
CA THR A 90 10.79 -7.49 -29.23
C THR A 90 11.36 -7.28 -27.84
N ALA A 91 12.62 -7.67 -27.63
CA ALA A 91 13.28 -7.52 -26.34
C ALA A 91 13.42 -6.04 -25.94
N THR A 92 13.79 -5.17 -26.88
CA THR A 92 13.88 -3.72 -26.64
C THR A 92 12.53 -3.12 -26.26
N LEU A 93 11.46 -3.45 -26.99
CA LEU A 93 10.12 -2.94 -26.68
C LEU A 93 9.61 -3.45 -25.32
N ALA A 94 9.86 -4.72 -24.99
CA ALA A 94 9.52 -5.27 -23.68
C ALA A 94 10.30 -4.57 -22.54
N ALA A 95 11.60 -4.36 -22.73
CA ALA A 95 12.45 -3.66 -21.76
C ALA A 95 12.02 -2.20 -21.56
N LEU A 96 11.75 -1.46 -22.65
CA LEU A 96 11.27 -0.08 -22.59
C LEU A 96 9.89 0.00 -21.92
N GLY A 97 8.99 -0.94 -22.22
CA GLY A 97 7.69 -1.02 -21.56
C GLY A 97 7.81 -1.29 -20.06
N LEU A 98 8.72 -2.19 -19.65
CA LEU A 98 8.99 -2.47 -18.25
C LEU A 98 9.58 -1.24 -17.54
N LEU A 99 10.58 -0.59 -18.14
CA LEU A 99 11.19 0.62 -17.58
C LEU A 99 10.18 1.75 -17.44
N GLY A 100 9.36 2.00 -18.47
CA GLY A 100 8.32 3.01 -18.45
C GLY A 100 7.27 2.78 -17.36
N TRP A 101 7.03 1.52 -16.96
CA TRP A 101 6.11 1.18 -15.88
C TRP A 101 6.77 1.19 -14.50
N CYS A 102 7.96 0.60 -14.37
CA CYS A 102 8.63 0.40 -13.10
C CYS A 102 9.25 1.70 -12.56
N VAL A 103 9.79 2.58 -13.41
CA VAL A 103 10.48 3.79 -12.96
C VAL A 103 9.56 4.74 -12.18
N PRO A 104 8.36 5.13 -12.70
CA PRO A 104 7.45 5.98 -11.93
C PRO A 104 7.01 5.33 -10.61
N MET A 105 6.90 3.99 -10.59
CA MET A 105 6.54 3.26 -9.38
C MET A 105 7.61 3.36 -8.29
N LEU A 106 8.89 3.51 -8.66
CA LEU A 106 9.97 3.73 -7.69
C LEU A 106 9.81 5.07 -6.97
N ASP A 107 9.45 6.13 -7.71
CA ASP A 107 9.18 7.44 -7.14
C ASP A 107 7.95 7.38 -6.21
N ASP A 108 6.87 6.71 -6.64
CA ASP A 108 5.67 6.52 -5.79
C ASP A 108 5.96 5.75 -4.49
N ILE A 109 6.90 4.80 -4.53
CA ILE A 109 7.34 4.05 -3.35
C ILE A 109 8.20 4.95 -2.46
N ALA A 110 9.17 5.66 -3.03
CA ALA A 110 10.08 6.53 -2.31
C ALA A 110 9.36 7.73 -1.65
N ASP A 111 8.37 8.29 -2.34
CA ASP A 111 7.56 9.40 -1.86
C ASP A 111 6.29 8.97 -1.14
N ASN A 112 6.17 7.69 -0.76
CA ASN A 112 5.02 7.22 -0.03
C ASN A 112 4.89 7.96 1.31
N PRO A 113 3.86 8.80 1.47
CA PRO A 113 3.83 9.71 2.59
C PRO A 113 3.44 9.02 3.90
N ARG A 114 2.87 7.81 3.82
CA ARG A 114 2.60 6.97 4.98
C ARG A 114 3.90 6.32 5.47
N ASP A 115 4.74 5.84 4.57
CA ASP A 115 6.04 5.27 4.94
C ASP A 115 6.94 6.33 5.58
N ARG A 116 6.96 7.55 5.00
CA ARG A 116 7.66 8.70 5.59
C ARG A 116 7.20 9.00 7.02
N ALA A 117 5.89 9.04 7.27
CA ALA A 117 5.33 9.31 8.59
C ALA A 117 5.71 8.24 9.63
N TRP A 118 5.69 6.97 9.22
CA TRP A 118 6.09 5.87 10.10
C TRP A 118 7.60 5.77 10.31
N SER A 119 8.40 6.14 9.31
CA SER A 119 9.86 6.25 9.46
C SER A 119 10.23 7.39 10.42
N ALA A 120 9.57 8.55 10.34
CA ALA A 120 9.73 9.62 11.32
C ALA A 120 9.26 9.20 12.72
N MET A 121 8.17 8.43 12.82
CA MET A 121 7.73 7.83 14.08
C MET A 121 8.78 6.89 14.67
N ARG A 122 9.38 6.01 13.86
CA ARG A 122 10.48 5.13 14.28
C ARG A 122 11.63 5.95 14.87
N SER A 123 12.10 6.97 14.15
CA SER A 123 13.19 7.82 14.64
C SER A 123 12.82 8.49 15.96
N ALA A 124 11.64 9.08 16.08
CA ALA A 124 11.21 9.72 17.32
C ALA A 124 11.09 8.73 18.49
N LEU A 125 10.63 7.50 18.25
CA LEU A 125 10.57 6.46 19.28
C LEU A 125 11.96 5.97 19.67
N ALA A 126 12.88 5.78 18.71
CA ALA A 126 14.25 5.37 18.98
C ALA A 126 15.02 6.44 19.78
N ASP A 127 14.84 7.73 19.43
CA ASP A 127 15.44 8.86 20.14
C ASP A 127 14.93 8.98 21.59
N ASN A 128 13.76 8.40 21.88
CA ASN A 128 13.11 8.40 23.19
C ASN A 128 12.95 6.98 23.75
N ASP A 129 13.71 5.99 23.30
CA ASP A 129 13.44 4.58 23.65
C ASP A 129 13.61 4.33 25.16
N ALA A 130 14.68 4.85 25.75
CA ALA A 130 15.01 4.66 27.17
C ALA A 130 13.89 5.11 28.14
N PRO A 131 13.23 6.27 27.96
CA PRO A 131 12.12 6.67 28.82
C PRO A 131 10.76 6.04 28.49
N ILE A 132 10.63 5.18 27.47
CA ILE A 132 9.32 4.61 27.07
C ILE A 132 9.22 3.14 27.51
N ASP A 133 8.40 2.90 28.54
CA ASP A 133 8.08 1.55 29.00
C ASP A 133 6.88 0.95 28.25
N THR A 134 5.85 1.77 28.00
CA THR A 134 4.60 1.32 27.39
C THR A 134 4.12 2.26 26.29
N LEU A 135 3.74 1.70 25.15
CA LEU A 135 3.08 2.39 24.04
C LEU A 135 1.62 1.99 23.95
N ILE A 136 0.72 2.93 24.20
CA ILE A 136 -0.71 2.75 24.01
C ILE A 136 -1.06 3.09 22.56
N THR A 137 -1.76 2.19 21.87
CA THR A 137 -2.24 2.44 20.51
C THR A 137 -3.43 1.54 20.15
N ASP A 138 -4.02 1.76 18.97
CA ASP A 138 -5.08 0.91 18.41
C ASP A 138 -4.49 -0.35 17.75
N ASP A 139 -5.33 -1.35 17.47
CA ASP A 139 -4.87 -2.65 16.93
C ASP A 139 -4.15 -2.50 15.58
N ARG A 140 -4.57 -1.54 14.77
CA ARG A 140 -4.01 -1.35 13.43
C ARG A 140 -2.61 -0.75 13.52
N ASP A 141 -2.46 0.28 14.31
CA ASP A 141 -1.19 0.95 14.51
C ASP A 141 -0.21 0.05 15.28
N ALA A 142 -0.70 -0.79 16.20
CA ALA A 142 0.12 -1.83 16.84
C ALA A 142 0.68 -2.85 15.82
N LEU A 143 -0.09 -3.24 14.81
CA LEU A 143 0.38 -4.14 13.75
C LEU A 143 1.46 -3.47 12.89
N VAL A 144 1.27 -2.19 12.54
CA VAL A 144 2.26 -1.44 11.76
C VAL A 144 3.52 -1.19 12.59
N LEU A 145 3.37 -0.84 13.86
CA LEU A 145 4.48 -0.63 14.78
C LEU A 145 5.37 -1.87 14.91
N GLY A 146 4.82 -3.09 14.80
CA GLY A 146 5.64 -4.30 14.78
C GLY A 146 6.66 -4.37 13.62
N ILE A 147 6.43 -3.62 12.54
CA ILE A 147 7.39 -3.47 11.43
C ILE A 147 8.35 -2.30 11.70
N TYR A 148 7.85 -1.21 12.29
CA TYR A 148 8.63 0.02 12.51
C TYR A 148 9.35 0.07 13.87
N SER A 149 9.18 -0.91 14.75
CA SER A 149 9.92 -1.02 16.01
C SER A 149 11.34 -1.55 15.82
N ARG A 150 11.72 -1.90 14.59
CA ARG A 150 13.04 -2.39 14.20
C ARG A 150 13.73 -1.41 13.26
N GLU A 151 15.04 -1.59 13.11
CA GLU A 151 15.82 -0.94 12.06
C GLU A 151 15.22 -1.20 10.66
N PRO A 152 15.44 -0.28 9.70
CA PRO A 152 15.11 -0.54 8.30
C PRO A 152 15.67 -1.89 7.84
N VAL A 153 14.91 -2.63 7.03
CA VAL A 153 15.32 -3.95 6.49
C VAL A 153 15.37 -5.08 7.54
N GLY A 154 14.66 -4.92 8.66
CA GLY A 154 14.40 -6.03 9.60
C GLY A 154 15.57 -6.35 10.53
N GLY A 155 16.43 -5.37 10.80
CA GLY A 155 17.53 -5.46 11.75
C GLY A 155 17.08 -5.50 13.22
N ASP A 156 17.90 -4.91 14.08
CA ASP A 156 17.69 -4.96 15.53
C ASP A 156 16.46 -4.18 15.97
N LEU A 157 15.98 -4.50 17.17
CA LEU A 157 14.88 -3.77 17.80
C LEU A 157 15.40 -2.39 18.24
N VAL A 158 14.73 -1.33 17.81
CA VAL A 158 15.06 0.07 18.17
C VAL A 158 14.01 0.70 19.08
N VAL A 159 12.89 0.01 19.30
CA VAL A 159 11.84 0.39 20.26
C VAL A 159 11.53 -0.80 21.14
N HIS A 160 11.89 -0.71 22.42
CA HIS A 160 11.76 -1.78 23.42
C HIS A 160 10.46 -1.71 24.24
N ALA A 161 9.71 -0.62 24.10
CA ALA A 161 8.45 -0.41 24.79
C ALA A 161 7.42 -1.53 24.56
N ARG A 162 6.70 -1.90 25.62
CA ARG A 162 5.58 -2.84 25.54
C ARG A 162 4.39 -2.17 24.86
N VAL A 163 3.85 -2.80 23.82
CA VAL A 163 2.67 -2.27 23.11
C VAL A 163 1.37 -2.71 23.80
N GLN A 164 0.63 -1.76 24.35
CA GLN A 164 -0.71 -1.97 24.88
C GLN A 164 -1.77 -1.64 23.81
N ARG A 165 -2.50 -2.68 23.40
CA ARG A 165 -3.57 -2.58 22.40
C ARG A 165 -4.89 -2.25 23.05
N THR A 166 -5.63 -1.33 22.45
CA THR A 166 -6.90 -0.81 22.98
C THR A 166 -8.12 -1.13 22.12
N GLY A 167 -7.93 -1.90 21.03
CA GLY A 167 -8.98 -2.27 20.07
C GLY A 167 -8.84 -1.60 18.70
N HIS A 168 -9.74 -1.93 17.77
CA HIS A 168 -9.61 -1.57 16.34
C HIS A 168 -9.73 -0.07 16.03
N ALA A 169 -10.43 0.69 16.88
CA ALA A 169 -10.52 2.14 16.82
C ALA A 169 -10.90 2.66 18.21
N LEU A 170 -10.22 3.71 18.64
CA LEU A 170 -10.52 4.35 19.93
C LEU A 170 -11.61 5.41 19.72
N PRO A 171 -12.81 5.25 20.33
CA PRO A 171 -13.88 6.26 20.19
C PRO A 171 -13.47 7.60 20.82
N ARG A 172 -12.59 7.57 21.82
CA ARG A 172 -11.98 8.72 22.49
C ARG A 172 -10.55 8.39 22.89
N PRO A 173 -9.63 9.37 22.91
CA PRO A 173 -8.31 9.17 23.49
C PRO A 173 -8.40 8.73 24.95
N PRO A 174 -7.59 7.75 25.38
CA PRO A 174 -7.42 7.46 26.79
C PRO A 174 -6.90 8.71 27.50
N ARG A 175 -7.15 8.82 28.80
CA ARG A 175 -6.42 9.80 29.62
C ARG A 175 -5.07 9.19 30.00
N SER A 176 -4.03 10.02 30.04
CA SER A 176 -2.79 9.63 30.69
C SER A 176 -3.06 9.53 32.19
N ASP A 177 -2.50 8.51 32.82
CA ASP A 177 -2.41 8.34 34.27
C ASP A 177 -1.26 9.17 34.89
N GLY A 178 -0.48 9.85 34.05
CA GLY A 178 0.67 10.66 34.46
C GLY A 178 1.97 9.86 34.60
N ASP A 179 1.97 8.56 34.28
CA ASP A 179 3.18 7.75 34.27
C ASP A 179 4.14 8.25 33.17
N PRO A 180 5.36 8.71 33.51
CA PRO A 180 6.34 9.20 32.53
C PRO A 180 6.75 8.13 31.50
N GLY A 181 6.63 6.85 31.84
CA GLY A 181 6.95 5.72 30.96
C GLY A 181 5.89 5.40 29.91
N THR A 182 4.70 6.01 30.00
CA THR A 182 3.54 5.62 29.19
C THR A 182 3.21 6.65 28.10
N TRP A 183 3.43 6.26 26.85
CA TRP A 183 3.28 7.11 25.66
C TRP A 183 2.09 6.68 24.79
N LEU A 184 1.58 7.59 23.96
CA LEU A 184 0.42 7.35 23.11
C LEU A 184 0.73 7.60 21.63
N ILE A 185 0.48 6.60 20.80
CA ILE A 185 0.44 6.75 19.34
C ILE A 185 -1.01 6.93 18.90
N TRP A 186 -1.26 7.91 18.02
CA TRP A 186 -2.61 8.28 17.62
C TRP A 186 -2.73 8.55 16.13
N THR A 187 -3.57 7.77 15.44
CA THR A 187 -3.92 8.01 14.03
C THR A 187 -5.29 8.68 13.85
N SER A 188 -5.31 9.87 13.25
CA SER A 188 -6.53 10.66 13.03
C SER A 188 -7.50 10.06 12.01
N GLY A 189 -7.08 9.06 11.23
CA GLY A 189 -7.91 8.40 10.21
C GLY A 189 -9.01 7.52 10.80
N LEU A 190 -8.70 6.73 11.83
CA LEU A 190 -9.67 5.87 12.54
C LEU A 190 -10.18 6.55 13.81
N SER A 191 -9.27 7.18 14.55
CA SER A 191 -9.57 7.77 15.85
C SER A 191 -9.66 9.29 15.68
N ARG A 192 -10.81 9.77 15.21
CA ARG A 192 -11.01 11.17 14.75
C ARG A 192 -10.83 12.24 15.84
N ARG A 193 -11.05 11.87 17.11
CA ARG A 193 -10.96 12.81 18.23
C ARG A 193 -9.52 12.94 18.71
N THR A 194 -8.91 14.08 18.48
CA THR A 194 -7.52 14.35 18.89
C THR A 194 -7.36 14.38 20.42
N PRO A 195 -6.30 13.77 21.00
CA PRO A 195 -5.93 13.94 22.40
C PRO A 195 -5.71 15.42 22.75
N LYS A 196 -6.31 15.89 23.85
CA LYS A 196 -6.18 17.26 24.35
C LYS A 196 -5.18 17.34 25.49
N PRO A 197 -4.50 18.48 25.70
CA PRO A 197 -3.59 18.67 26.84
C PRO A 197 -4.22 18.38 28.21
N GLY A 198 -5.51 18.72 28.39
CA GLY A 198 -6.25 18.41 29.62
C GLY A 198 -6.54 16.92 29.85
N GLN A 199 -6.08 16.03 28.96
CA GLN A 199 -6.11 14.58 29.15
C GLN A 199 -4.74 14.02 29.59
N GLY A 200 -3.77 14.89 29.91
CA GLY A 200 -2.43 14.50 30.34
C GLY A 200 -1.50 14.12 29.20
N TRP A 201 -1.75 14.59 27.97
CA TRP A 201 -0.92 14.29 26.80
C TRP A 201 -0.26 15.55 26.24
N GLU A 202 1.02 15.46 25.92
CA GLU A 202 1.81 16.47 25.24
C GLU A 202 2.25 15.95 23.87
N LEU A 203 2.04 16.75 22.81
CA LEU A 203 2.36 16.33 21.44
C LEU A 203 3.86 16.43 21.20
N VAL A 204 4.49 15.31 20.88
CA VAL A 204 5.94 15.23 20.57
C VAL A 204 6.17 15.23 19.06
N LEU A 205 5.42 14.41 18.33
CA LEU A 205 5.54 14.30 16.87
C LEU A 205 4.17 14.40 16.21
N ARG A 206 4.10 15.12 15.09
CA ARG A 206 2.93 15.15 14.22
C ARG A 206 3.34 14.96 12.78
N GLU A 207 3.02 13.79 12.23
CA GLU A 207 3.36 13.44 10.85
C GLU A 207 2.17 12.87 10.11
N ARG A 208 1.81 13.45 8.98
CA ARG A 208 0.65 13.13 8.11
C ARG A 208 -0.40 12.14 8.68
N GLY A 209 -1.13 12.59 9.70
CA GLY A 209 -2.26 11.86 10.29
C GLY A 209 -1.89 10.87 11.41
N LEU A 210 -0.60 10.66 11.67
CA LEU A 210 -0.01 9.95 12.79
C LEU A 210 0.57 10.95 13.80
N ARG A 211 0.44 10.65 15.09
CA ARG A 211 0.91 11.54 16.16
C ARG A 211 1.47 10.74 17.32
N LEU A 212 2.54 11.25 17.92
CA LEU A 212 3.14 10.73 19.13
C LEU A 212 2.89 11.70 20.28
N TYR A 213 2.45 11.18 21.40
CA TYR A 213 2.21 11.96 22.60
C TYR A 213 3.00 11.39 23.78
N ALA A 214 3.71 12.28 24.47
CA ALA A 214 4.30 12.00 25.77
C ALA A 214 3.29 12.29 26.88
N PRO A 215 3.40 11.60 28.02
CA PRO A 215 2.62 11.91 29.21
C PRO A 215 3.04 13.30 29.73
N ARG A 216 2.07 14.16 29.97
CA ARG A 216 2.30 15.43 30.65
C ARG A 216 2.21 15.17 32.15
N ALA A 217 3.27 15.48 32.89
CA ALA A 217 3.24 15.43 34.35
C ALA A 217 1.99 16.18 34.84
N LEU A 218 1.09 15.46 35.50
CA LEU A 218 -0.07 16.08 36.12
C LEU A 218 0.48 17.01 37.21
N ALA A 219 0.29 18.32 37.05
CA ALA A 219 0.56 19.23 38.15
C ALA A 219 -0.25 18.73 39.34
N ALA A 220 0.44 18.38 40.43
CA ALA A 220 -0.20 17.96 41.66
C ALA A 220 -1.18 19.08 42.08
N GLY A 221 -2.46 18.83 41.88
CA GLY A 221 -3.56 19.71 42.27
C GLY A 221 -4.10 19.30 43.63
#